data_AF-A0A6A2ZMG0-F1
#
_entry.id   AF-A0A6A2ZMG0-F1
#
_cell.length_a   1.000
_cell.length_b   1.000
_cell.length_c   1.000
_cell.angle_alpha   90.00
_cell.angle_beta   90.00
_cell.angle_gamma   90.00
#
_symmetry.space_group_name_H-M   'P 1'
#
loop_
_entity.id
_entity.type
_entity.pdbx_description
1 polymer ?
#
loop_
_entity_poly.entity_id
_entity_poly.type
_entity_poly.pdbx_seq_one_letter_code
_entity_poly.pdbx_strand_id
1 'polypeptide(L)'
;MLVSGFIETERRNSAISHGGTDGVSPMSVMWLIPQLLIIGFMETFSIIGLIEFYNKEFPENMRSVGNSLIYLTFSLSSYASRWIITVVEDVTGRDGSRWLTDDINTSRVDKFYFLIAGISLFNFVFLFCARRYQYKDFSKRISLSSNCVMICCN
;
A
#
# COMPACT_ATOMS: atom_id res chain seq x y z
N MET A 1 -4.21 7.04 2.45
CA MET A 1 -4.89 7.68 1.30
C MET A 1 -6.09 8.50 1.72
N LEU A 2 -7.03 7.97 2.53
CA LEU A 2 -8.16 8.76 3.04
C LEU A 2 -7.74 10.03 3.79
N VAL A 3 -6.77 9.93 4.72
CA VAL A 3 -6.24 11.07 5.48
C VAL A 3 -5.68 12.16 4.55
N SER A 4 -4.91 11.80 3.52
CA SER A 4 -4.40 12.76 2.53
C SER A 4 -5.51 13.42 1.72
N GLY A 5 -6.54 12.66 1.31
CA GLY A 5 -7.68 13.22 0.59
C GLY A 5 -8.43 14.26 1.42
N PHE A 6 -8.63 13.99 2.72
CA PHE A 6 -9.23 14.95 3.64
C PHE A 6 -8.35 16.20 3.83
N ILE A 7 -7.05 16.03 4.06
CA ILE A 7 -6.12 17.15 4.22
C ILE A 7 -6.05 18.01 2.95
N GLU A 8 -6.04 17.39 1.77
CA GLU A 8 -6.00 18.12 0.50
C GLU A 8 -7.31 18.88 0.22
N THR A 9 -8.46 18.30 0.60
CA THR A 9 -9.75 18.98 0.54
C THR A 9 -9.78 20.22 1.43
N GLU A 10 -9.27 20.10 2.67
CA GLU A 10 -9.18 21.22 3.61
C GLU A 10 -8.17 22.29 3.13
N ARG A 11 -7.02 21.87 2.60
CA ARG A 11 -6.02 22.77 2.00
C ARG A 11 -6.62 23.56 0.84
N ARG A 12 -7.34 22.89 -0.04
CA ARG A 12 -7.98 23.48 -1.22
C ARG A 12 -9.09 24.45 -0.83
N ASN A 13 -9.92 24.11 0.16
CA ASN A 13 -10.95 25.01 0.68
C ASN A 13 -10.35 26.30 1.28
N SER A 14 -9.23 26.16 2.01
CA SER A 14 -8.49 27.31 2.55
C SER A 14 -7.88 28.20 1.46
N ALA A 15 -7.31 27.60 0.39
CA ALA A 15 -6.75 28.31 -0.74
C ALA A 15 -7.80 29.08 -1.56
N ILE A 16 -9.00 28.52 -1.73
CA ILE A 16 -10.11 29.17 -2.45
C ILE A 16 -10.66 30.37 -1.65
N SER A 17 -10.73 30.25 -0.32
CA SER A 17 -11.25 31.32 0.55
C SER A 17 -10.35 32.56 0.67
N HIS A 18 -9.04 32.45 0.39
CA HIS A 18 -8.07 33.54 0.60
C HIS A 18 -7.67 34.27 -0.69
N GLY A 19 -8.37 34.05 -1.80
CA GLY A 19 -8.18 34.84 -3.02
C GLY A 19 -7.21 34.23 -4.04
N GLY A 20 -7.48 33.00 -4.47
CA GLY A 20 -7.53 32.57 -5.88
C GLY A 20 -6.36 32.73 -6.86
N THR A 21 -5.29 33.49 -6.59
CA THR A 21 -4.22 33.73 -7.59
C THR A 21 -2.81 33.39 -7.12
N ASP A 22 -2.53 33.45 -5.81
CA ASP A 22 -1.20 33.09 -5.29
C ASP A 22 -1.13 31.62 -4.79
N GLY A 23 -2.27 30.93 -4.64
CA GLY A 23 -2.36 29.48 -4.40
C GLY A 23 -1.73 28.94 -3.10
N VAL A 24 -1.07 29.79 -2.30
CA VAL A 24 -0.42 29.38 -1.06
C VAL A 24 -1.45 29.30 0.06
N SER A 25 -1.97 28.10 0.31
CA SER A 25 -2.68 27.81 1.56
C SER A 25 -1.69 27.93 2.73
N PRO A 26 -1.98 28.72 3.78
CA PRO A 26 -1.14 28.82 4.98
C PRO A 26 -1.29 27.57 5.87
N MET A 27 -1.14 26.39 5.30
CA MET A 27 -1.14 25.13 6.05
C MET A 27 0.28 24.78 6.47
N SER A 28 0.44 24.50 7.76
CA SER A 28 1.72 24.04 8.32
C SER A 28 2.06 22.64 7.80
N VAL A 29 3.29 22.47 7.33
CA VAL A 29 3.87 21.18 6.90
C VAL A 29 3.86 20.15 8.05
N MET A 30 3.71 20.59 9.30
CA MET A 30 3.60 19.70 10.46
C MET A 30 2.45 18.68 10.37
N TRP A 31 1.40 18.97 9.61
CA TRP A 31 0.29 18.03 9.40
C TRP A 31 0.68 16.77 8.61
N LEU A 32 1.79 16.81 7.86
CA LEU A 32 2.29 15.65 7.11
C LEU A 32 3.07 14.66 8.00
N ILE A 33 3.65 15.15 9.11
CA ILE A 33 4.44 14.37 10.06
C ILE A 33 3.70 13.12 10.57
N PRO A 34 2.47 13.22 11.13
CA PRO A 34 1.78 12.05 11.66
C PRO A 34 1.52 11.00 10.59
N GLN A 35 1.20 11.44 9.37
CA GLN A 35 0.95 10.54 8.26
C GLN A 35 2.24 9.80 7.83
N LEU A 36 3.36 10.50 7.71
CA LEU A 36 4.63 9.89 7.30
C LEU A 36 5.14 8.87 8.33
N LEU A 37 5.00 9.17 9.62
CA LEU A 37 5.37 8.24 10.69
C LEU A 37 4.57 6.93 10.60
N ILE A 38 3.24 7.03 10.48
CA ILE A 38 2.38 5.85 10.40
C ILE A 38 2.73 5.01 9.17
N ILE A 39 2.94 5.63 8.01
CA ILE A 39 3.31 4.90 6.78
C ILE A 39 4.66 4.19 6.97
N GLY A 40 5.67 4.86 7.52
CA GLY A 40 6.98 4.27 7.76
C GLY A 40 6.96 3.08 8.71
N PHE A 41 6.19 3.17 9.81
CA PHE A 41 5.97 2.03 10.71
C PHE A 41 5.28 0.87 10.00
N MET A 42 4.21 1.15 9.25
CA MET A 42 3.45 0.12 8.53
C MET A 42 4.31 -0.60 7.50
N GLU A 43 5.14 0.12 6.75
CA GLU A 43 6.05 -0.46 5.76
C GLU A 43 7.12 -1.34 6.42
N THR A 44 7.76 -0.85 7.48
CA THR A 44 8.81 -1.58 8.20
C THR A 44 8.27 -2.89 8.79
N PHE A 45 7.15 -2.84 9.50
CA PHE A 45 6.54 -4.03 10.08
C PHE A 45 6.07 -5.02 8.99
N SER A 46 5.54 -4.52 7.88
CA SER A 46 5.09 -5.38 6.77
C SER A 46 6.25 -6.13 6.12
N ILE A 47 7.38 -5.47 5.86
CA ILE A 47 8.56 -6.09 5.26
C ILE A 47 9.16 -7.14 6.20
N ILE A 48 9.31 -6.82 7.49
CA ILE A 48 9.84 -7.77 8.49
C ILE A 48 8.93 -9.00 8.59
N GLY A 49 7.62 -8.80 8.69
CA GLY A 49 6.65 -9.89 8.75
C GLY A 49 6.67 -10.76 7.49
N LEU A 50 6.81 -10.15 6.31
CA LEU A 50 6.90 -10.87 5.04
C LEU A 50 8.18 -11.72 4.96
N ILE A 51 9.32 -11.17 5.38
CA ILE A 51 10.60 -11.90 5.42
C ILE A 51 10.52 -13.08 6.40
N GLU A 52 9.97 -12.88 7.60
CA GLU A 52 9.82 -13.95 8.59
C GLU A 52 8.87 -15.05 8.09
N PHE A 53 7.76 -14.68 7.46
CA PHE A 53 6.83 -15.62 6.84
C PHE A 53 7.50 -16.44 5.73
N TYR A 54 8.21 -15.78 4.81
CA TYR A 54 8.96 -16.47 3.75
C TYR A 54 10.01 -17.42 4.32
N ASN A 55 10.70 -17.02 5.38
CA ASN A 55 11.69 -17.84 6.05
C ASN A 55 11.09 -19.05 6.78
N LYS A 56 9.81 -18.99 7.21
CA LYS A 56 9.12 -20.11 7.85
C LYS A 56 8.54 -21.11 6.85
N GLU A 57 8.09 -20.66 5.68
CA GLU A 57 7.42 -21.54 4.70
C GLU A 57 8.31 -22.05 3.56
N PHE A 58 9.39 -21.36 3.22
CA PHE A 58 10.29 -21.80 2.14
C PHE A 58 11.54 -22.49 2.69
N PRO A 59 11.98 -23.61 2.09
CA PRO A 59 13.24 -24.26 2.45
C PRO A 59 14.44 -23.34 2.15
N GLU A 60 15.56 -23.52 2.88
CA GLU A 60 16.74 -22.63 2.81
C GLU A 60 17.28 -22.40 1.40
N ASN A 61 17.14 -23.39 0.52
CA ASN A 61 17.57 -23.32 -0.87
C ASN A 61 16.74 -22.35 -1.76
N MET A 62 15.56 -21.89 -1.31
CA MET A 62 14.69 -20.97 -2.06
C MET A 62 14.65 -19.55 -1.50
N ARG A 63 15.41 -19.25 -0.44
CA ARG A 63 15.41 -17.94 0.22
C ARG A 63 15.77 -16.78 -0.72
N SER A 64 16.68 -17.02 -1.67
CA SER A 64 17.06 -16.04 -2.70
C SER A 64 15.89 -15.67 -3.62
N VAL A 65 15.03 -16.64 -3.97
CA VAL A 65 13.82 -16.41 -4.77
C VAL A 65 12.78 -15.61 -3.97
N GLY A 66 12.63 -15.88 -2.67
CA GLY A 66 11.76 -15.10 -1.80
C GLY A 66 12.14 -13.61 -1.77
N ASN A 67 13.44 -13.32 -1.62
CA ASN A 67 13.93 -11.94 -1.63
C ASN A 67 13.75 -11.25 -2.99
N SER A 68 14.00 -11.96 -4.11
CA SER A 68 13.84 -11.36 -5.43
C SER A 68 12.38 -11.01 -5.76
N LEU A 69 11.42 -11.80 -5.27
CA LEU A 69 9.98 -11.53 -5.42
C LEU A 69 9.54 -10.23 -4.71
N ILE A 70 10.17 -9.87 -3.58
CA ILE A 70 9.90 -8.61 -2.89
C ILE A 70 10.27 -7.43 -3.78
N TYR A 71 11.48 -7.44 -4.35
CA TYR A 71 11.92 -6.38 -5.27
C TYR A 71 11.12 -6.36 -6.57
N LEU A 72 10.72 -7.52 -7.09
CA LEU A 72 9.85 -7.61 -8.25
C LEU A 72 8.50 -6.94 -7.97
N THR A 73 7.94 -7.18 -6.78
CA THR A 73 6.68 -6.55 -6.35
C THR A 73 6.82 -5.03 -6.25
N PHE A 74 7.95 -4.52 -5.74
CA PHE A 74 8.21 -3.08 -5.69
C PHE A 74 8.30 -2.45 -7.09
N SER A 75 9.00 -3.13 -8.00
CA SER A 75 9.08 -2.73 -9.41
C SER A 75 7.69 -2.73 -10.07
N LEU A 76 6.93 -3.81 -9.89
CA LEU A 76 5.57 -3.93 -10.41
C LEU A 76 4.65 -2.83 -9.86
N SER A 77 4.78 -2.50 -8.57
CA SER A 77 4.02 -1.41 -7.94
C SER A 77 4.33 -0.06 -8.57
N SER A 78 5.60 0.18 -8.93
CA SER A 78 6.02 1.40 -9.62
C SER A 78 5.46 1.49 -11.04
N TYR A 79 5.47 0.38 -11.78
CA TYR A 79 4.83 0.31 -13.09
C TYR A 79 3.32 0.48 -13.02
N ALA A 80 2.65 -0.17 -12.07
CA ALA A 80 1.22 -0.03 -11.84
C ALA A 80 0.85 1.42 -11.51
N SER A 81 1.64 2.10 -10.68
CA SER A 81 1.43 3.52 -10.36
C SER A 81 1.45 4.40 -11.61
N ARG A 82 2.45 4.20 -12.49
CA ARG A 82 2.52 4.91 -13.77
C ARG A 82 1.34 4.58 -14.67
N TRP A 83 0.98 3.31 -14.75
CA TRP A 83 -0.12 2.85 -15.60
C TRP A 83 -1.46 3.47 -15.19
N ILE A 84 -1.75 3.52 -13.89
CA ILE A 84 -2.95 4.18 -13.35
C ILE A 84 -2.96 5.67 -13.74
N ILE A 85 -1.84 6.37 -13.59
CA ILE A 85 -1.74 7.78 -13.97
C ILE A 85 -2.03 7.96 -15.46
N THR A 86 -1.40 7.18 -16.33
CA THR A 86 -1.63 7.25 -17.78
C THR A 86 -3.08 6.98 -18.16
N VAL A 87 -3.72 5.97 -17.55
CA VAL A 87 -5.14 5.67 -17.78
C VAL A 87 -6.03 6.83 -17.34
N VAL A 88 -5.76 7.40 -16.16
CA VAL A 88 -6.50 8.57 -15.67
C VAL A 88 -6.32 9.75 -16.62
N GLU A 89 -5.11 10.03 -17.09
CA GLU A 89 -4.85 11.11 -18.04
C GLU A 89 -5.54 10.91 -19.39
N ASP A 90 -5.56 9.68 -19.92
CA ASP A 90 -6.25 9.36 -21.18
C ASP A 90 -7.78 9.51 -21.04
N VAL A 91 -8.36 8.96 -19.97
CA VAL A 91 -9.80 9.06 -19.71
C VAL A 91 -10.21 10.51 -19.49
N THR A 92 -9.45 11.26 -18.69
CA THR A 92 -9.82 12.61 -18.30
C THR A 92 -9.41 13.67 -19.33
N GLY A 93 -8.41 13.38 -20.15
CA GLY A 93 -7.97 14.23 -21.26
C GLY A 93 -8.99 14.32 -22.40
N ARG A 94 -9.79 13.26 -22.60
CA ARG A 94 -10.89 13.26 -23.58
C ARG A 94 -12.07 14.15 -23.19
N ASP A 95 -12.27 14.35 -21.89
CA ASP A 95 -13.41 15.09 -21.32
C ASP A 95 -13.08 16.57 -21.02
N GLY A 96 -11.90 17.03 -21.43
CA GLY A 96 -11.43 18.42 -21.24
C GLY A 96 -11.13 18.82 -19.79
N SER A 97 -11.35 17.94 -18.81
CA SER A 97 -11.21 18.23 -17.38
C SER A 97 -10.06 17.43 -16.74
N ARG A 98 -8.84 17.52 -17.27
CA ARG A 98 -7.65 16.81 -16.74
C ARG A 98 -7.55 16.95 -15.22
N TRP A 99 -7.56 15.82 -14.50
CA TRP A 99 -7.46 15.83 -13.03
C TRP A 99 -6.03 16.11 -12.55
N LEU A 100 -5.03 15.65 -13.32
CA LEU A 100 -3.62 15.95 -13.13
C LEU A 100 -3.19 16.96 -14.20
N THR A 101 -2.98 18.19 -13.76
CA THR A 101 -2.52 19.33 -14.57
C THR A 101 -1.25 19.87 -13.92
N ASP A 102 -0.34 20.45 -14.71
CA ASP A 102 0.95 20.98 -14.22
C ASP A 102 0.81 22.04 -13.11
N ASP A 103 -0.34 22.70 -13.06
CA ASP A 103 -0.72 23.61 -11.97
C ASP A 103 -1.53 22.88 -10.89
N ILE A 104 -0.94 22.73 -9.71
CA ILE A 104 -1.52 22.05 -8.55
C ILE A 104 -2.82 22.72 -8.07
N ASN A 105 -2.98 24.02 -8.28
CA ASN A 105 -4.17 24.77 -7.88
C ASN A 105 -5.39 24.47 -8.76
N THR A 106 -5.13 24.17 -10.03
CA THR A 106 -6.16 23.82 -11.02
C THR A 106 -6.41 22.30 -11.05
N SER A 107 -5.43 21.52 -10.61
CA SER A 107 -5.53 20.06 -10.53
C SER A 107 -6.59 19.60 -9.51
N ARG A 108 -7.30 18.52 -9.84
CA ARG A 108 -8.33 17.90 -8.99
C ARG A 108 -7.77 16.64 -8.34
N VAL A 109 -6.66 16.81 -7.61
CA VAL A 109 -5.92 15.71 -6.97
C VAL A 109 -6.78 14.93 -5.95
N ASP A 110 -7.76 15.60 -5.35
CA ASP A 110 -8.75 14.99 -4.46
C ASP A 110 -9.41 13.77 -5.09
N LYS A 111 -9.86 13.88 -6.35
CA LYS A 111 -10.53 12.79 -7.08
C LYS A 111 -9.61 11.60 -7.31
N PHE A 112 -8.33 11.87 -7.59
CA PHE A 112 -7.32 10.84 -7.75
C PHE A 112 -7.07 10.10 -6.43
N TYR A 113 -7.00 10.81 -5.30
CA TYR A 113 -6.89 10.17 -3.99
C TYR A 113 -8.11 9.31 -3.63
N PHE A 114 -9.34 9.74 -3.97
CA PHE A 114 -10.55 8.92 -3.79
C PHE A 114 -10.55 7.67 -4.68
N LEU A 115 -10.07 7.76 -5.93
CA LEU A 115 -9.92 6.61 -6.82
C LEU A 115 -8.97 5.57 -6.22
N ILE A 116 -7.80 6.00 -5.75
CA ILE A 116 -6.83 5.11 -5.09
C ILE A 116 -7.42 4.53 -3.80
N ALA A 117 -8.19 5.29 -3.03
CA ALA A 117 -8.88 4.79 -1.85
C ALA A 117 -9.90 3.68 -2.21
N GLY A 118 -10.62 3.82 -3.33
CA GLY A 118 -11.51 2.78 -3.86
C GLY A 118 -10.76 1.50 -4.25
N ILE A 119 -9.63 1.62 -4.96
CA ILE A 119 -8.76 0.48 -5.29
C ILE A 119 -8.24 -0.20 -4.02
N SER A 120 -7.86 0.59 -3.00
CA SER A 120 -7.43 0.06 -1.70
C SER A 120 -8.54 -0.70 -0.99
N LEU A 121 -9.80 -0.23 -1.07
CA LEU A 121 -10.95 -0.95 -0.51
C LEU A 121 -11.18 -2.29 -1.23
N PHE A 122 -11.01 -2.34 -2.56
CA PHE A 122 -11.10 -3.59 -3.30
C PHE A 122 -10.02 -4.60 -2.87
N ASN A 123 -8.82 -4.14 -2.51
CA ASN A 123 -7.78 -5.00 -1.94
C ASN A 123 -8.17 -5.63 -0.59
N PHE A 124 -9.18 -5.13 0.13
CA PHE A 124 -9.69 -5.83 1.32
C PHE A 124 -10.35 -7.16 0.99
N VAL A 125 -10.77 -7.39 -0.25
CA VAL A 125 -11.23 -8.72 -0.70
C VAL A 125 -10.11 -9.75 -0.57
N PHE A 126 -8.86 -9.37 -0.87
CA PHE A 126 -7.70 -10.23 -0.63
C PHE A 126 -7.53 -10.52 0.86
N LEU A 127 -7.71 -9.53 1.74
CA LEU A 127 -7.65 -9.75 3.19
C LEU A 127 -8.75 -10.68 3.70
N PHE A 128 -9.95 -10.62 3.10
CA PHE A 128 -11.03 -11.55 3.41
C PHE A 128 -10.69 -12.99 2.99
N CYS A 129 -10.11 -13.17 1.80
CA CYS A 129 -9.60 -14.46 1.33
C CYS A 129 -8.43 -14.97 2.18
N ALA A 130 -7.50 -14.09 2.57
CA ALA A 130 -6.36 -14.42 3.41
C ALA A 130 -6.79 -14.86 4.82
N ARG A 131 -7.86 -14.27 5.38
CA ARG A 131 -8.46 -14.73 6.64
C ARG A 131 -9.02 -16.15 6.58
N ARG A 132 -9.39 -16.62 5.39
CA ARG A 132 -9.83 -18.00 5.15
C ARG A 132 -8.68 -18.96 4.84
N TYR A 133 -7.45 -18.44 4.71
CA TYR A 133 -6.28 -19.27 4.47
C TYR A 133 -5.83 -19.91 5.79
N GLN A 134 -6.04 -21.22 5.92
CA GLN A 134 -5.44 -21.97 7.02
C GLN A 134 -3.94 -22.11 6.75
N TYR A 135 -3.14 -21.67 7.73
CA TYR A 135 -1.72 -21.99 7.76
C TYR A 135 -1.55 -23.50 7.73
N LYS A 136 -0.51 -24.00 7.05
CA LYS A 136 -0.07 -25.38 7.26
C LYS A 136 0.51 -25.46 8.66
N ASP A 137 -0.37 -25.61 9.63
CA ASP A 137 0.00 -25.87 11.00
C ASP A 137 0.97 -27.05 11.03
N PHE A 138 2.11 -26.83 11.68
CA PHE A 138 2.60 -27.55 12.87
C PHE A 138 2.14 -29.00 13.18
N SER A 139 1.05 -29.50 12.61
CA SER A 139 0.56 -30.88 12.61
C SER A 139 1.60 -31.88 12.10
N LYS A 140 2.46 -31.49 11.15
CA LYS A 140 3.56 -32.37 10.70
C LYS A 140 4.74 -32.41 11.67
N ARG A 141 5.05 -31.33 12.39
CA ARG A 141 6.15 -31.33 13.39
C ARG A 141 5.74 -32.00 14.72
N ILE A 142 4.50 -31.89 15.15
CA ILE A 142 4.02 -32.61 16.35
C ILE A 142 3.92 -34.11 16.06
N SER A 143 3.43 -34.54 14.90
CA SER A 143 3.42 -35.96 14.54
C SER A 143 4.83 -36.54 14.34
N LEU A 144 5.78 -35.79 13.76
CA LEU A 144 7.19 -36.22 13.68
C LEU A 144 7.89 -36.21 15.05
N SER A 145 7.60 -35.25 15.93
CA SER A 145 8.17 -35.19 17.28
C SER A 145 7.61 -36.28 18.20
N SER A 146 6.30 -36.58 18.14
CA SER A 146 5.71 -37.70 18.90
C SER A 146 6.17 -39.07 18.39
N ASN A 147 6.33 -39.25 17.08
CA ASN A 147 6.89 -40.50 16.54
C ASN A 147 8.38 -40.65 16.85
N CYS A 148 9.16 -39.56 16.83
CA CYS A 148 10.59 -39.62 17.17
C CYS A 148 10.83 -39.87 18.68
N VAL A 149 10.02 -39.27 19.57
CA VAL A 149 10.08 -39.55 21.02
C VAL A 149 9.63 -40.98 21.34
N MET A 150 8.64 -41.53 20.62
CA MET A 150 8.18 -42.91 20.82
C MET A 150 9.19 -43.96 20.34
N ILE A 151 10.00 -43.65 19.31
CA ILE A 151 11.07 -44.53 18.82
C ILE A 151 12.30 -44.52 19.75
N CYS A 152 12.57 -43.44 20.49
CA CYS A 152 13.69 -43.37 21.44
C CYS A 152 13.40 -43.97 22.83
N CYS A 153 12.16 -44.39 23.12
CA CYS A 153 11.74 -44.91 24.42
C CYS A 153 11.45 -46.42 24.45
N ASN A 154 11.81 -47.17 23.40
CA ASN A 154 11.66 -48.62 23.29
C ASN A 154 12.97 -49.24 22.78
#